data_AF-A0AA38MKL3-F1
#
_entry.id   AF-A0AA38MKL3-F1
#
_cell.length_a   1.000
_cell.length_b   1.000
_cell.length_c   1.000
_cell.angle_alpha   90.00
_cell.angle_beta   90.00
_cell.angle_gamma   90.00
#
_symmetry.space_group_name_H-M   'P 1'
#
loop_
_entity.id
_entity.type
_entity.pdbx_description
1 polymer ?
#
loop_
_entity_poly.entity_id
_entity_poly.type
_entity_poly.pdbx_seq_one_letter_code
_entity_poly.pdbx_strand_id
1 'polypeptide(L)'
;MFTQGTPSFHMMNCNNGYNFKRANYPLVYESLSSIDWTPLQNIDDVEKACLHFYNKLYEMFNLAIPKYSSSRHREYYPPWFTSEIIRCVQQKTLAYKNYKKLQKNTERSIHYEELFKLHRSPSKYLLEEAYKR
;
A
#
# COMPACT_ATOMS: atom_id res chain seq x y z
N MET A 1 33.95 -14.31 18.51
CA MET A 1 33.76 -14.69 17.10
C MET A 1 32.41 -14.18 16.65
N PHE A 2 32.43 -13.18 15.76
CA PHE A 2 31.25 -12.45 15.30
C PHE A 2 30.50 -13.27 14.25
N THR A 3 29.23 -13.59 14.49
CA THR A 3 28.31 -13.99 13.43
C THR A 3 27.40 -12.81 13.12
N GLN A 4 27.89 -12.03 12.16
CA GLN A 4 27.18 -11.17 11.20
C GLN A 4 25.68 -11.07 11.45
N GLY A 5 25.26 -9.89 11.94
CA GLY A 5 23.87 -9.49 11.93
C GLY A 5 23.33 -9.62 10.51
N THR A 6 22.17 -10.26 10.38
CA THR A 6 21.32 -10.14 9.20
C THR A 6 21.27 -8.67 8.81
N PRO A 7 21.52 -8.30 7.55
CA PRO A 7 21.22 -6.94 7.11
C PRO A 7 19.73 -6.76 7.33
N SER A 8 19.39 -6.02 8.38
CA SER A 8 18.09 -5.40 8.52
C SER A 8 17.97 -4.56 7.26
N PHE A 9 17.17 -5.03 6.31
CA PHE A 9 16.67 -4.17 5.26
C PHE A 9 15.84 -3.13 6.00
N HIS A 10 16.53 -2.05 6.40
CA HIS A 10 15.94 -0.77 6.64
C HIS A 10 15.46 -0.30 5.27
N MET A 11 14.39 -0.95 4.79
CA MET A 11 13.64 -0.51 3.65
C MET A 11 12.93 0.73 4.16
N MET A 12 13.62 1.86 4.09
CA MET A 12 13.05 3.17 4.32
C MET A 12 11.73 3.20 3.57
N ASN A 13 10.68 3.26 4.37
CA ASN A 13 9.30 3.22 3.96
C ASN A 13 9.05 4.36 2.97
N CYS A 14 9.21 4.12 1.67
CA CYS A 14 8.83 5.05 0.60
C CYS A 14 7.30 5.07 0.41
N ASN A 15 6.56 5.10 1.52
CA ASN A 15 5.12 5.25 1.54
C ASN A 15 4.82 6.72 1.80
N ASN A 16 4.56 7.47 0.72
CA ASN A 16 3.95 8.82 0.62
C ASN A 16 4.68 9.80 -0.32
N GLY A 17 5.35 9.32 -1.37
CA GLY A 17 5.87 10.21 -2.42
C GLY A 17 4.77 10.92 -3.20
N TYR A 18 5.01 12.17 -3.61
CA TYR A 18 4.16 12.86 -4.58
C TYR A 18 4.26 12.20 -5.96
N ASN A 19 3.12 12.00 -6.62
CA ASN A 19 3.07 11.47 -7.97
C ASN A 19 3.12 12.64 -8.98
N PHE A 20 4.32 13.16 -9.21
CA PHE A 20 4.55 14.28 -10.14
C PHE A 20 4.07 13.97 -11.57
N LYS A 21 4.09 12.70 -12.00
CA LYS A 21 3.53 12.29 -13.31
C LYS A 21 2.04 12.62 -13.45
N ARG A 22 1.30 12.70 -12.34
CA ARG A 22 -0.14 13.01 -12.29
C ARG A 22 -0.43 14.38 -11.68
N ALA A 23 0.56 15.27 -11.60
CA ALA A 23 0.38 16.61 -11.05
C ALA A 23 -0.58 17.45 -11.91
N ASN A 24 -1.37 18.31 -11.25
CA ASN A 24 -2.10 19.38 -11.92
C ASN A 24 -1.15 20.57 -12.15
N TYR A 25 -0.38 20.51 -13.24
CA TYR A 25 0.62 21.54 -13.55
C TYR A 25 0.06 22.96 -13.74
N PRO A 26 -1.10 23.18 -14.38
CA PRO A 26 -1.73 24.51 -14.40
C PRO A 26 -1.90 25.11 -13.01
N LEU A 27 -2.42 24.32 -12.06
CA LEU A 27 -2.58 24.76 -10.67
C LEU A 27 -1.22 24.98 -9.98
N VAL A 28 -0.20 24.17 -10.29
CA VAL A 28 1.17 24.39 -9.79
C VAL A 28 1.71 25.74 -10.28
N TYR A 29 1.58 26.06 -11.56
CA TYR A 29 2.10 27.31 -12.10
C TYR A 29 1.35 28.53 -11.56
N GLU A 30 0.03 28.44 -11.48
CA GLU A 30 -0.81 29.48 -10.87
C GLU A 30 -0.41 29.70 -9.41
N SER A 31 -0.36 28.63 -8.62
CA SER A 31 0.01 28.69 -7.20
C SER A 31 1.41 29.27 -7.03
N LEU A 32 2.40 28.80 -7.80
CA LEU A 32 3.78 29.27 -7.72
C LEU A 32 3.91 30.77 -8.04
N SER A 33 3.13 31.26 -9.02
CA SER A 33 3.11 32.68 -9.38
C SER A 33 2.43 33.56 -8.33
N SER A 34 1.52 33.00 -7.55
CA SER A 34 0.75 33.71 -6.52
C SER A 34 1.41 33.74 -5.14
N ILE A 35 2.47 32.97 -4.92
CA ILE A 35 3.16 32.93 -3.61
C ILE A 35 3.91 34.25 -3.39
N ASP A 36 3.63 34.88 -2.27
CA ASP A 36 4.42 36.01 -1.78
C ASP A 36 5.72 35.52 -1.12
N TRP A 37 6.86 35.92 -1.70
CA TRP A 37 8.20 35.58 -1.23
C TRP A 37 8.83 36.66 -0.35
N THR A 38 8.18 37.81 -0.17
CA THR A 38 8.65 38.90 0.68
C THR A 38 9.05 38.44 2.09
N PRO A 39 8.35 37.48 2.74
CA PRO A 39 8.76 36.98 4.06
C PRO A 39 10.16 36.36 4.09
N LEU A 40 10.64 35.75 2.99
CA LEU A 40 11.97 35.15 2.94
C LEU A 40 13.10 36.19 3.00
N GLN A 41 12.84 37.41 2.55
CA GLN A 41 13.85 38.49 2.55
C GLN A 41 14.12 39.04 3.96
N ASN A 42 13.18 38.84 4.88
CA ASN A 42 13.24 39.37 6.25
C ASN A 42 13.70 38.34 7.28
N ILE A 43 14.14 37.16 6.84
CA ILE A 43 14.63 36.10 7.72
C ILE A 43 16.16 36.09 7.68
N ASP A 44 16.79 36.52 8.78
CA ASP A 44 18.25 36.55 8.91
C ASP A 44 18.90 35.17 9.06
N ASP A 45 18.10 34.18 9.46
CA ASP A 45 18.53 32.81 9.72
C ASP A 45 18.27 31.92 8.50
N VAL A 46 19.35 31.46 7.87
CA VAL A 46 19.31 30.64 6.65
C VAL A 46 18.48 29.37 6.84
N GLU A 47 18.57 28.69 8.00
CA GLU A 47 17.82 27.46 8.23
C GLU A 47 16.32 27.73 8.29
N LYS A 48 15.93 28.83 8.94
CA LYS A 48 14.53 29.27 9.00
C LYS A 48 14.01 29.70 7.64
N ALA A 49 14.83 30.38 6.84
CA ALA A 49 14.47 30.78 5.48
C ALA A 49 14.24 29.54 4.59
N CYS A 50 15.14 28.56 4.65
CA CYS A 50 14.97 27.29 3.94
C CYS A 50 13.70 26.55 4.38
N LEU A 51 13.45 26.46 5.69
CA LEU A 51 12.25 25.81 6.21
C LEU A 51 10.99 26.49 5.70
N HIS A 52 10.93 27.82 5.73
CA HIS A 52 9.79 28.59 5.23
C HIS A 52 9.56 28.36 3.73
N PHE A 53 10.63 28.37 2.94
CA PHE A 53 10.59 28.10 1.51
C PHE A 53 10.01 26.71 1.20
N TYR A 54 10.54 25.66 1.85
CA TYR A 54 10.06 24.29 1.64
C TYR A 54 8.62 24.10 2.12
N ASN A 55 8.22 24.75 3.21
CA ASN A 55 6.83 24.71 3.68
C ASN A 55 5.87 25.25 2.62
N LYS A 56 6.19 26.39 1.98
CA LYS A 56 5.36 26.95 0.89
C LYS A 56 5.28 26.03 -0.32
N LEU A 57 6.40 25.41 -0.71
CA LEU A 57 6.40 24.42 -1.78
C LEU A 57 5.55 23.18 -1.45
N TYR A 58 5.65 22.67 -0.22
CA TYR A 58 4.88 21.50 0.19
C TYR A 58 3.39 21.79 0.37
N GLU A 59 3.00 22.98 0.84
CA GLU A 59 1.61 23.44 0.83
C GLU A 59 1.02 23.38 -0.58
N MET A 60 1.73 23.94 -1.56
CA MET A 60 1.34 23.87 -2.97
C MET A 60 1.28 22.44 -3.49
N PHE A 61 2.30 21.61 -3.22
CA PHE A 61 2.32 20.22 -3.69
C PHE A 61 1.17 19.40 -3.09
N ASN A 62 0.82 19.62 -1.83
CA ASN A 62 -0.32 18.94 -1.19
C ASN A 62 -1.66 19.25 -1.88
N LEU A 63 -1.81 20.45 -2.46
CA LEU A 63 -3.00 20.86 -3.18
C LEU A 63 -3.01 20.34 -4.62
N ALA A 64 -1.89 20.46 -5.32
CA ALA A 64 -1.84 20.25 -6.77
C ALA A 64 -1.34 18.85 -7.20
N ILE A 65 -0.70 18.09 -6.31
CA ILE A 65 -0.03 16.84 -6.66
C ILE A 65 -0.58 15.69 -5.83
N PRO A 66 -1.23 14.69 -6.46
CA PRO A 66 -1.71 13.53 -5.73
C PRO A 66 -0.53 12.74 -5.18
N LYS A 67 -0.66 12.23 -3.95
CA LYS A 67 0.32 11.30 -3.36
C LYS A 67 0.09 9.89 -3.90
N TYR A 68 1.15 9.09 -4.00
CA TYR A 68 0.99 7.66 -4.20
C TYR A 68 0.16 7.12 -3.04
N SER A 69 -0.90 6.39 -3.37
CA SER A 69 -1.62 5.67 -2.34
C SER A 69 -0.67 4.62 -1.74
N SER A 70 -0.45 4.69 -0.44
CA SER A 70 0.12 3.58 0.34
C SER A 70 -0.78 2.35 0.33
N SER A 71 -1.98 2.43 -0.28
CA SER A 71 -2.83 1.28 -0.62
C SER A 71 -2.26 0.49 -1.80
N ARG A 72 -1.06 -0.03 -1.60
CA ARG A 72 -0.71 -1.35 -2.05
C ARG A 72 0.35 -1.88 -1.09
N HIS A 73 -0.12 -2.39 0.05
CA HIS A 73 0.07 -3.82 0.23
C HIS A 73 -0.47 -4.49 -1.03
N ARG A 74 0.33 -4.49 -2.11
CA ARG A 74 0.30 -5.60 -3.03
C ARG A 74 0.55 -6.74 -2.06
N GLU A 75 -0.46 -7.56 -1.81
CA GLU A 75 -0.28 -8.77 -1.03
C GLU A 75 0.87 -9.48 -1.75
N TYR A 76 2.08 -9.33 -1.22
CA TYR A 76 3.26 -9.95 -1.77
C TYR A 76 3.10 -11.40 -1.39
N TYR A 77 2.34 -12.11 -2.21
CA TYR A 77 2.33 -13.55 -2.17
C TYR A 77 3.78 -14.01 -2.35
N PRO A 78 4.21 -15.05 -1.61
CA PRO A 78 5.55 -15.58 -1.79
C PRO A 78 5.83 -15.90 -3.27
N PRO A 79 7.07 -15.75 -3.74
CA PRO A 79 7.39 -15.92 -5.17
C PRO A 79 7.07 -17.33 -5.71
N TRP A 80 6.99 -18.33 -4.84
CA TRP A 80 6.61 -19.71 -5.15
C TRP A 80 5.09 -19.95 -5.17
N PHE A 81 4.26 -18.93 -4.86
CA PHE A 81 2.82 -19.03 -5.08
C PHE A 81 2.48 -18.91 -6.56
N THR A 82 1.82 -19.94 -7.07
CA THR A 82 1.16 -19.90 -8.37
C THR A 82 -0.13 -19.08 -8.28
N SER A 83 -0.61 -18.59 -9.42
CA SER A 83 -1.92 -17.93 -9.54
C SER A 83 -3.07 -18.80 -9.02
N GLU A 84 -2.94 -20.11 -9.15
CA GLU A 84 -3.90 -21.09 -8.65
C GLU A 84 -3.94 -21.17 -7.12
N ILE A 85 -2.77 -21.16 -6.46
CA ILE A 85 -2.67 -21.12 -4.99
C ILE A 85 -3.33 -19.85 -4.47
N ILE A 86 -3.00 -18.70 -5.08
CA ILE A 86 -3.56 -17.40 -4.73
C ILE A 86 -5.09 -17.44 -4.81
N ARG A 87 -5.63 -17.90 -5.96
CA ARG A 87 -7.08 -18.02 -6.17
C ARG A 87 -7.73 -18.93 -5.12
N CYS A 88 -7.15 -20.10 -4.84
CA CYS A 88 -7.68 -21.03 -3.84
C CYS A 88 -7.69 -20.43 -2.43
N VAL A 89 -6.63 -19.72 -2.04
CA VAL A 89 -6.54 -19.05 -0.73
C VAL A 89 -7.57 -17.92 -0.62
N GLN A 90 -7.73 -17.11 -1.66
CA GLN A 90 -8.71 -16.02 -1.70
C GLN A 90 -10.15 -16.55 -1.61
N GLN A 91 -10.50 -17.55 -2.43
CA GLN A 91 -11.84 -18.15 -2.45
C GLN A 91 -12.18 -18.82 -1.11
N LYS A 92 -11.23 -19.56 -0.53
CA LYS A 92 -11.37 -20.13 0.82
C LYS A 92 -11.64 -19.06 1.88
N THR A 93 -10.86 -17.97 1.85
CA THR A 93 -10.98 -16.87 2.81
C THR A 93 -12.31 -16.14 2.68
N LEU A 94 -12.73 -15.87 1.44
CA LEU A 94 -14.01 -15.23 1.14
C LEU A 94 -15.18 -16.11 1.63
N ALA A 95 -15.17 -17.40 1.28
CA ALA A 95 -16.19 -18.36 1.68
C ALA A 95 -16.31 -18.45 3.22
N TYR A 96 -15.18 -18.53 3.93
CA TYR A 96 -15.19 -18.55 5.40
C TYR A 96 -15.72 -17.25 6.01
N LYS A 97 -15.34 -16.08 5.47
CA LYS A 97 -15.85 -14.78 5.94
C LYS A 97 -17.37 -14.69 5.75
N ASN A 98 -17.89 -15.14 4.61
CA ASN A 98 -19.32 -15.12 4.33
C ASN A 98 -20.09 -16.13 5.20
N TYR A 99 -19.58 -17.35 5.34
CA TYR A 99 -20.13 -18.35 6.26
C TYR A 99 -20.25 -17.79 7.69
N LYS A 100 -19.20 -17.13 8.20
CA LYS A 100 -19.18 -16.55 9.54
C LYS A 100 -20.10 -15.34 9.73
N LYS A 101 -20.39 -14.59 8.67
CA LYS A 101 -21.30 -13.42 8.72
C LYS A 101 -22.77 -13.82 8.70
N LEU A 102 -23.09 -14.95 8.07
CA LEU A 102 -24.47 -15.39 7.90
C LEU A 102 -24.99 -16.08 9.16
N GLN A 103 -26.32 -16.04 9.33
CA GLN A 103 -26.97 -16.85 10.36
C GLN A 103 -26.74 -18.34 10.07
N LYS A 104 -26.57 -19.11 11.13
CA LYS A 104 -26.36 -20.56 11.03
C LYS A 104 -27.60 -21.20 10.38
N ASN A 105 -27.37 -22.22 9.56
CA ASN A 105 -28.40 -23.06 8.92
C ASN A 105 -29.30 -22.36 7.88
N THR A 106 -28.95 -21.16 7.42
CA THR A 106 -29.53 -20.62 6.18
C THR A 106 -28.92 -21.33 4.96
N GLU A 107 -29.68 -21.52 3.88
CA GLU A 107 -29.20 -22.08 2.60
C GLU A 107 -27.89 -21.42 2.12
N ARG A 108 -27.82 -20.09 2.21
CA ARG A 108 -26.62 -19.31 1.87
C ARG A 108 -25.43 -19.66 2.76
N SER A 109 -25.65 -19.90 4.05
CA SER A 109 -24.60 -20.27 5.00
C SER A 109 -24.04 -21.65 4.68
N ILE A 110 -24.92 -22.61 4.41
CA ILE A 110 -24.56 -23.99 3.98
C ILE A 110 -23.73 -23.94 2.70
N HIS A 111 -24.17 -23.16 1.69
CA HIS A 111 -23.44 -22.98 0.45
C HIS A 111 -22.00 -22.46 0.66
N TYR A 112 -21.82 -21.43 1.50
CA TYR A 112 -20.48 -20.91 1.79
C TYR A 112 -19.64 -21.87 2.63
N GLU A 113 -20.25 -22.70 3.47
CA GLU A 113 -19.56 -23.77 4.19
C GLU A 113 -19.01 -24.82 3.23
N GLU A 114 -19.81 -25.23 2.24
CA GLU A 114 -19.41 -26.17 1.19
C GLU A 114 -18.27 -25.60 0.34
N LEU A 115 -18.38 -24.34 -0.10
CA LEU A 115 -17.31 -23.65 -0.83
C LEU A 115 -16.01 -23.56 -0.01
N PHE A 116 -16.11 -23.30 1.29
CA PHE A 116 -14.94 -23.30 2.17
C PHE A 116 -14.28 -24.68 2.23
N LYS A 117 -15.07 -25.75 2.41
CA LYS A 117 -14.57 -27.13 2.43
C LYS A 117 -13.93 -27.51 1.09
N LEU A 118 -14.57 -27.15 -0.02
CA LEU A 118 -14.10 -27.39 -1.38
C LEU A 118 -12.71 -26.79 -1.61
N HIS A 119 -12.47 -25.56 -1.18
CA HIS A 119 -11.17 -24.90 -1.37
C HIS A 119 -10.13 -25.21 -0.27
N ARG A 120 -10.55 -25.81 0.85
CA ARG A 120 -9.64 -26.15 1.96
C ARG A 120 -8.64 -27.22 1.58
N SER A 121 -9.08 -28.34 1.02
CA SER A 121 -8.21 -29.48 0.68
C SER A 121 -7.25 -29.18 -0.48
N PRO A 122 -7.71 -28.60 -1.61
CA PRO A 122 -6.81 -28.22 -2.72
C PRO A 122 -5.79 -27.17 -2.31
N SER A 123 -6.17 -26.18 -1.48
CA SER A 123 -5.21 -25.16 -1.03
C SER A 123 -4.02 -25.77 -0.27
N LYS A 124 -4.24 -26.80 0.54
CA LYS A 124 -3.15 -27.49 1.25
C LYS A 124 -2.27 -28.28 0.30
N TYR A 125 -2.90 -29.05 -0.60
CA TYR A 125 -2.17 -29.86 -1.57
C TYR A 125 -1.27 -29.01 -2.48
N LEU A 126 -1.83 -27.93 -3.05
CA LEU A 126 -1.09 -27.04 -3.94
C LEU A 126 0.07 -26.32 -3.23
N LEU A 127 -0.09 -25.97 -1.95
CA LEU A 127 0.98 -25.40 -1.14
C LEU A 127 2.13 -26.40 -0.92
N GLU A 128 1.80 -27.64 -0.56
CA GLU A 128 2.78 -28.70 -0.35
C GLU A 128 3.52 -29.07 -1.65
N GLU A 129 2.81 -29.08 -2.79
CA GLU A 129 3.42 -29.36 -4.08
C GLU A 129 4.36 -28.23 -4.52
N ALA A 130 3.92 -26.97 -4.39
CA ALA A 130 4.73 -25.82 -4.79
C ALA A 130 5.98 -25.65 -3.91
N TYR A 131 5.94 -26.09 -2.66
CA TYR A 131 7.10 -26.05 -1.77
C TYR A 131 8.17 -27.12 -2.09
N LYS A 132 7.77 -28.23 -2.74
CA LYS A 132 8.69 -29.33 -3.12
C LYS A 132 9.45 -29.06 -4.42
N ARG A 133 9.06 -28.04 -5.18
CA ARG A 133 9.71 -27.63 -6.42
C ARG A 133 10.85 -26.67 -6.13
#